data_AF-A0A6P2D8G7-F1
#
_entry.id   AF-A0A6P2D8G7-F1
#
_cell.length_a   1.000
_cell.length_b   1.000
_cell.length_c   1.000
_cell.angle_alpha   90.00
_cell.angle_beta   90.00
_cell.angle_gamma   90.00
#
_symmetry.space_group_name_H-M   'P 1'
#
loop_
_entity.id
_entity.type
_entity.pdbx_description
1 polymer ?
#
loop_
_entity_poly.entity_id
_entity_poly.type
_entity_poly.pdbx_seq_one_letter_code
_entity_poly.pdbx_strand_id
1 'polypeptide(L)'
;MSDTGDRPPTDTVPEPAPLDIPQPEARTRFAPGDPLPNLEMWVLERWLGGGGFGEVWLARHERKGVAAVKFCTDPTARHQLVTHERTVVARVMKHGDHPNVVPLLECNLSGDIPWLMYEFVEGGTLAEAVEEWSKLPAPRRLGRTVRVLHTIASAMAKFHQLTPPLVHRDLKPQNVLMSRGVPRITDFGIGGVAAEAAQSDRPEANTSILARVPTLLRAMGSSRYAPQEQLFGSPPNPRDDVFAIGVLAYQMMLSDLSAVPGPDAAAELRALKIPVELAALIVRSVAFDPERRPKDATEWEAKLAAVLQKKTVAHPSTQKPGESRDDPTEELDVPNASDSSGSIVTQMLDVPARGRWYSRPADKSGVEWRIVATTPAEVRLATGELYRFSIKSTATEKDVAALAVLGGLRSLYYLNLSYCSGVTDAGLTQLKNFTHLRQLFLRACPNITDAGLVNLYGLTHLRTLELTDCPKLTSAAIDAVQKALPKCKIQR
;
A
#
# COMPACT_ATOMS: atom_id res chain seq x y z
N MET A 1 6.81 -77.67 -16.93
CA MET A 1 7.49 -76.67 -17.78
C MET A 1 7.13 -75.31 -17.21
N SER A 2 8.00 -74.76 -16.37
CA SER A 2 7.78 -73.47 -15.71
C SER A 2 9.08 -72.68 -15.81
N ASP A 3 8.95 -71.60 -16.56
CA ASP A 3 9.98 -70.72 -17.10
C ASP A 3 10.64 -69.86 -16.01
N THR A 4 11.91 -69.55 -16.25
CA THR A 4 12.85 -68.87 -15.37
C THR A 4 12.56 -67.37 -15.30
N GLY A 5 12.23 -66.87 -14.10
CA GLY A 5 12.11 -65.44 -13.81
C GLY A 5 13.36 -64.93 -13.09
N ASP A 6 14.31 -64.42 -13.87
CA ASP A 6 15.49 -63.70 -13.41
C ASP A 6 15.08 -62.29 -12.92
N ARG A 7 15.42 -61.91 -11.69
CA ARG A 7 15.30 -60.53 -11.18
C ARG A 7 16.69 -60.06 -10.73
N PRO A 8 17.23 -58.97 -11.29
CA PRO A 8 18.51 -58.43 -10.83
C PRO A 8 18.35 -57.74 -9.46
N PRO A 9 19.46 -57.62 -8.69
CA PRO A 9 19.45 -56.91 -7.42
C PRO A 9 19.18 -55.42 -7.63
N THR A 10 18.44 -54.82 -6.70
CA THR A 10 18.15 -53.39 -6.69
C THR A 10 19.38 -52.64 -6.20
N ASP A 11 20.09 -51.98 -7.12
CA ASP A 11 21.09 -50.96 -6.78
C ASP A 11 20.38 -49.77 -6.11
N THR A 12 20.42 -49.73 -4.78
CA THR A 12 20.12 -48.51 -4.05
C THR A 12 21.31 -47.57 -4.18
N VAL A 13 21.24 -46.65 -5.15
CA VAL A 13 22.13 -45.49 -5.21
C VAL A 13 21.91 -44.66 -3.95
N PRO A 14 22.95 -44.37 -3.15
CA PRO A 14 22.78 -43.49 -1.99
C PRO A 14 22.42 -42.08 -2.49
N GLU A 15 21.34 -41.54 -1.95
CA GLU A 15 20.89 -40.18 -2.24
C GLU A 15 22.03 -39.19 -1.94
N PRO A 16 22.40 -38.29 -2.86
CA PRO A 16 23.48 -37.36 -2.61
C PRO A 16 23.10 -36.48 -1.42
N ALA A 17 24.00 -36.38 -0.44
CA ALA A 17 23.85 -35.46 0.67
C ALA A 17 23.53 -34.06 0.11
N PRO A 18 22.57 -33.33 0.70
CA PRO A 18 22.22 -32.00 0.21
C PRO A 18 23.49 -31.15 0.17
N LEU A 19 23.84 -30.67 -1.02
CA LEU A 19 24.88 -29.68 -1.19
C LEU A 19 24.44 -28.46 -0.38
N ASP A 20 25.11 -28.22 0.74
CA ASP A 20 25.08 -26.93 1.43
C ASP A 20 25.68 -25.92 0.46
N ILE A 21 24.82 -25.32 -0.37
CA ILE A 21 25.17 -24.15 -1.16
C ILE A 21 25.19 -23.01 -0.15
N PRO A 22 26.36 -22.46 0.26
CA PRO A 22 26.37 -21.31 1.13
C PRO A 22 25.57 -20.20 0.44
N GLN A 23 24.53 -19.71 1.14
CA GLN A 23 23.82 -18.52 0.67
C GLN A 23 24.86 -17.42 0.51
N PRO A 24 24.82 -16.61 -0.56
CA PRO A 24 25.80 -15.56 -0.76
C PRO A 24 25.64 -14.54 0.37
N GLU A 25 26.54 -14.61 1.35
CA GLU A 25 26.64 -13.60 2.39
C GLU A 25 26.85 -12.26 1.68
N ALA A 26 25.93 -11.32 1.88
CA ALA A 26 26.05 -9.99 1.32
C ALA A 26 27.41 -9.42 1.78
N ARG A 27 28.35 -9.20 0.85
CA ARG A 27 29.65 -8.60 1.16
C ARG A 27 29.40 -7.19 1.71
N THR A 28 29.39 -7.06 3.03
CA THR A 28 29.33 -5.77 3.69
C THR A 28 30.64 -5.03 3.47
N ARG A 29 30.56 -3.72 3.31
CA ARG A 29 31.75 -2.88 3.10
C ARG A 29 32.57 -2.69 4.37
N PHE A 30 31.95 -2.93 5.52
CA PHE A 30 32.54 -2.87 6.85
C PHE A 30 32.53 -4.25 7.52
N ALA A 31 33.36 -4.41 8.54
CA ALA A 31 33.47 -5.62 9.35
C ALA A 31 33.37 -5.31 10.86
N PRO A 32 32.97 -6.30 11.69
CA PRO A 32 33.10 -6.18 13.15
C PRO A 32 34.55 -5.86 13.55
N GLY A 33 34.73 -4.90 14.44
CA GLY A 33 36.04 -4.40 14.88
C GLY A 33 36.52 -3.14 14.15
N ASP A 34 35.91 -2.79 13.01
CA ASP A 34 36.26 -1.56 12.31
C ASP A 34 35.94 -0.32 13.17
N PRO A 35 36.84 0.68 13.25
CA PRO A 35 36.52 1.95 13.89
C PRO A 35 35.58 2.77 13.03
N LEU A 36 34.69 3.54 13.66
CA LEU A 36 33.82 4.46 12.96
C LEU A 36 34.63 5.64 12.38
N PRO A 37 34.54 5.95 11.07
CA PRO A 37 35.31 7.04 10.49
C PRO A 37 35.03 8.39 11.16
N ASN A 38 36.08 9.10 11.57
CA ASN A 38 36.08 10.36 12.34
C ASN A 38 35.60 10.24 13.80
N LEU A 39 35.32 9.03 14.28
CA LEU A 39 34.91 8.74 15.65
C LEU A 39 35.55 7.42 16.12
N GLU A 40 36.88 7.36 16.13
CA GLU A 40 37.66 6.13 16.33
C GLU A 40 37.39 5.39 17.66
N MET A 41 36.83 6.09 18.67
CA MET A 41 36.41 5.48 19.93
C MET A 41 35.09 4.68 19.83
N TRP A 42 34.39 4.77 18.71
CA TRP A 42 33.26 3.91 18.37
C TRP A 42 33.74 2.79 17.47
N VAL A 43 33.41 1.55 17.84
CA VAL A 43 33.81 0.34 17.11
C VAL A 43 32.57 -0.39 16.64
N LEU A 44 32.54 -0.81 15.38
CA LEU A 44 31.45 -1.60 14.83
C LEU A 44 31.44 -2.98 15.47
N GLU A 45 30.31 -3.40 16.02
CA GLU A 45 30.16 -4.66 16.75
C GLU A 45 29.49 -5.73 15.89
N ARG A 46 28.37 -5.41 15.26
CA ARG A 46 27.66 -6.34 14.38
C ARG A 46 26.77 -5.62 13.38
N TRP A 47 26.53 -6.28 12.25
CA TRP A 47 25.55 -5.83 11.26
C TRP A 47 24.13 -5.97 11.81
N LEU A 48 23.29 -4.95 11.60
CA LEU A 48 21.88 -4.91 12.00
C LEU A 48 20.92 -5.08 10.83
N GLY A 49 21.34 -4.68 9.62
CA GLY A 49 20.48 -4.72 8.44
C GLY A 49 21.05 -3.95 7.26
N GLY A 50 20.44 -4.13 6.09
CA GLY A 50 20.82 -3.44 4.86
C GLY A 50 19.61 -3.20 3.95
N GLY A 51 19.63 -2.11 3.19
CA GLY A 51 18.54 -1.73 2.30
C GLY A 51 18.96 -0.70 1.25
N GLY A 52 18.00 -0.06 0.58
CA GLY A 52 18.25 0.88 -0.52
C GLY A 52 19.07 2.12 -0.16
N PHE A 53 19.28 2.39 1.14
CA PHE A 53 20.12 3.48 1.64
C PHE A 53 21.56 3.02 1.95
N GLY A 54 21.78 1.72 2.16
CA GLY A 54 23.07 1.14 2.53
C GLY A 54 23.00 0.22 3.74
N GLU A 55 24.04 0.25 4.58
CA GLU A 55 24.26 -0.70 5.67
C GLU A 55 23.97 -0.07 7.04
N VAL A 56 23.40 -0.83 7.96
CA VAL A 56 23.16 -0.43 9.35
C VAL A 56 23.93 -1.35 10.28
N TRP A 57 24.69 -0.76 11.19
CA TRP A 57 25.58 -1.46 12.12
C TRP A 57 25.31 -1.04 13.56
N LEU A 58 25.44 -1.99 14.49
CA LEU A 58 25.55 -1.68 15.90
C LEU A 58 27.00 -1.25 16.15
N ALA A 59 27.20 -0.09 16.75
CA ALA A 59 28.49 0.41 17.19
C ALA A 59 28.53 0.50 18.72
N ARG A 60 29.69 0.23 19.30
CA ARG A 60 29.94 0.30 20.74
C ARG A 60 31.00 1.34 21.05
N HIS A 61 30.80 2.05 22.15
CA HIS A 61 31.75 2.96 22.75
C HIS A 61 31.85 2.66 24.25
N GLU A 62 33.08 2.55 24.76
CA GLU A 62 33.36 2.09 26.13
C GLU A 62 32.56 2.84 27.21
N ARG A 63 32.50 4.18 27.12
CA ARG A 63 31.78 5.03 28.08
C ARG A 63 30.34 5.40 27.71
N LYS A 64 30.01 5.45 26.41
CA LYS A 64 28.71 5.96 25.91
C LYS A 64 27.69 4.86 25.64
N GLY A 65 28.10 3.59 25.67
CA GLY A 65 27.22 2.45 25.42
C GLY A 65 27.17 2.07 23.93
N VAL A 66 25.97 1.81 23.41
CA VAL A 66 25.76 1.34 22.03
C VAL A 66 24.90 2.30 21.22
N ALA A 67 25.12 2.32 19.91
CA ALA A 67 24.39 3.15 18.95
C ALA A 67 24.18 2.40 17.63
N ALA A 68 23.17 2.80 16.86
CA ALA A 68 22.94 2.29 15.51
C ALA A 68 23.54 3.27 14.50
N VAL A 69 24.48 2.81 13.66
CA VAL A 69 25.12 3.61 12.63
C VAL A 69 24.63 3.17 11.26
N LYS A 70 24.02 4.10 10.52
CA LYS A 70 23.53 3.90 9.17
C LYS A 70 24.49 4.54 8.17
N PHE A 71 25.19 3.70 7.41
CA PHE A 71 26.12 4.09 6.36
C PHE A 71 25.42 4.21 5.01
N CYS A 72 25.70 5.30 4.30
CA CYS A 72 25.15 5.61 2.99
C CYS A 72 26.07 5.05 1.91
N THR A 73 25.96 3.75 1.64
CA THR A 73 26.83 3.07 0.66
C THR A 73 26.27 3.12 -0.76
N ASP A 74 24.97 3.38 -0.94
CA ASP A 74 24.36 3.58 -2.26
C ASP A 74 24.74 4.95 -2.84
N PRO A 75 25.32 5.02 -4.06
CA PRO A 75 25.76 6.28 -4.65
C PRO A 75 24.64 7.32 -4.89
N THR A 76 23.42 6.86 -5.21
CA THR A 76 22.27 7.75 -5.43
C THR A 76 21.79 8.33 -4.09
N ALA A 77 21.61 7.48 -3.08
CA ALA A 77 21.24 7.91 -1.73
C ALA A 77 22.30 8.85 -1.12
N ARG A 78 23.59 8.58 -1.39
CA ARG A 78 24.70 9.45 -0.96
C ARG A 78 24.56 10.86 -1.50
N HIS A 79 24.31 11.01 -2.80
CA HIS A 79 24.18 12.33 -3.43
C HIS A 79 22.99 13.11 -2.85
N GLN A 80 21.85 12.44 -2.69
CA GLN A 80 20.64 13.02 -2.13
C GLN A 80 20.84 13.47 -0.67
N LEU A 81 21.47 12.63 0.16
CA LEU A 81 21.73 12.97 1.56
C LEU A 81 22.59 14.24 1.69
N VAL A 82 23.68 14.30 0.92
CA VAL A 82 24.65 15.39 1.01
C VAL A 82 24.12 16.69 0.42
N THR A 83 23.34 16.62 -0.66
CA THR A 83 22.88 17.81 -1.41
C THR A 83 21.52 18.32 -0.94
N HIS A 84 20.58 17.43 -0.62
CA HIS A 84 19.17 17.80 -0.39
C HIS A 84 18.69 17.55 1.03
N GLU A 85 19.20 16.52 1.71
CA GLU A 85 18.69 16.13 3.03
C GLU A 85 19.54 16.66 4.20
N ARG A 86 20.67 17.33 3.94
CA ARG A 86 21.50 17.96 4.99
C ARG A 86 20.70 18.92 5.89
N THR A 87 19.78 19.69 5.30
CA THR A 87 18.90 20.59 6.06
C THR A 87 17.88 19.80 6.90
N VAL A 88 17.39 18.66 6.39
CA VAL A 88 16.49 17.77 7.13
C VAL A 88 17.23 17.18 8.34
N VAL A 89 18.42 16.61 8.14
CA VAL A 89 19.29 16.07 9.19
C VAL A 89 19.52 17.10 10.30
N ALA A 90 19.92 18.33 9.95
CA ALA A 90 20.16 19.37 10.94
C ALA A 90 18.89 19.74 11.74
N ARG A 91 17.72 19.75 11.09
CA ARG A 91 16.44 20.01 11.75
C ARG A 91 16.00 18.85 12.65
N VAL A 92 16.25 17.61 12.25
CA VAL A 92 16.01 16.42 13.08
C VAL A 92 16.90 16.44 14.31
N MET A 93 18.20 16.75 14.17
CA MET A 93 19.09 16.91 15.34
C MET A 93 18.61 18.01 16.29
N LYS A 94 18.12 19.13 15.75
CA LYS A 94 17.65 20.26 16.56
C LYS A 94 16.31 20.02 17.27
N HIS A 95 15.37 19.32 16.63
CA HIS A 95 13.99 19.20 17.11
C HIS A 95 13.57 17.76 17.49
N GLY A 96 14.45 16.79 17.26
CA GLY A 96 14.22 15.35 17.41
C GLY A 96 14.16 14.86 18.85
N ASP A 97 14.37 15.72 19.85
CA ASP A 97 14.16 15.38 21.25
C ASP A 97 12.67 15.17 21.51
N HIS A 98 12.21 13.93 21.40
CA HIS A 98 10.84 13.51 21.57
C HIS A 98 10.78 12.02 21.98
N PRO A 99 9.93 11.63 22.96
CA PRO A 99 9.88 10.24 23.45
C PRO A 99 9.54 9.19 22.38
N ASN A 100 8.86 9.61 21.31
CA ASN A 100 8.45 8.75 20.19
C ASN A 100 9.24 9.01 18.91
N VAL A 101 10.41 9.62 19.00
CA VAL A 101 11.40 9.69 17.92
C VAL A 101 12.69 9.07 18.41
N VAL A 102 13.42 8.42 17.51
CA VAL A 102 14.75 7.89 17.78
C VAL A 102 15.74 9.06 17.62
N PRO A 103 16.46 9.45 18.68
CA PRO A 103 17.43 10.54 18.62
C PRO A 103 18.52 10.25 17.58
N LEU A 104 18.75 11.24 16.72
CA LEU A 104 19.92 11.31 15.87
C LEU A 104 21.05 11.96 16.67
N LEU A 105 22.01 11.15 17.11
CA LEU A 105 23.07 11.52 18.05
C LEU A 105 24.20 12.28 17.36
N GLU A 106 24.63 11.81 16.20
CA GLU A 106 25.76 12.36 15.44
C GLU A 106 25.60 12.02 13.95
N CYS A 107 26.29 12.74 13.08
CA CYS A 107 26.40 12.39 11.67
C CYS A 107 27.74 12.82 11.08
N ASN A 108 28.18 12.15 10.03
CA ASN A 108 29.22 12.62 9.15
C ASN A 108 28.68 12.64 7.72
N LEU A 109 28.45 13.84 7.19
CA LEU A 109 27.94 14.04 5.83
C LEU A 109 29.05 14.38 4.81
N SER A 110 30.30 14.51 5.27
CA SER A 110 31.41 15.01 4.44
C SER A 110 32.43 13.94 4.06
N GLY A 111 32.37 12.76 4.70
CA GLY A 111 33.23 11.62 4.36
C GLY A 111 32.84 10.90 3.07
N ASP A 112 33.73 10.04 2.59
CA ASP A 112 33.51 9.21 1.39
C ASP A 112 32.29 8.29 1.51
N ILE A 113 31.98 7.86 2.72
CA ILE A 113 30.76 7.13 3.04
C ILE A 113 30.08 7.89 4.17
N PRO A 114 29.12 8.76 3.84
CA PRO A 114 28.34 9.45 4.84
C PRO A 114 27.65 8.48 5.79
N TRP A 115 27.52 8.87 7.04
CA TRP A 115 26.83 8.05 8.04
C TRP A 115 26.03 8.89 9.03
N LEU A 116 25.00 8.27 9.58
CA LEU A 116 24.12 8.82 10.61
C LEU A 116 24.12 7.88 11.81
N MET A 117 24.32 8.42 13.02
CA MET A 117 24.34 7.65 14.26
C MET A 117 23.09 7.95 15.07
N TYR A 118 22.28 6.93 15.29
CA TYR A 118 21.05 6.97 16.09
C TYR A 118 21.23 6.26 17.42
N GLU A 119 20.39 6.59 18.40
CA GLU A 119 20.20 5.75 19.57
C GLU A 119 19.80 4.33 19.13
N PHE A 120 20.45 3.30 19.69
CA PHE A 120 20.03 1.93 19.44
C PHE A 120 18.77 1.60 20.23
N VAL A 121 17.71 1.16 19.54
CA VAL A 121 16.44 0.79 20.17
C VAL A 121 16.28 -0.73 20.18
N GLU A 122 16.22 -1.29 21.38
CA GLU A 122 15.90 -2.69 21.60
C GLU A 122 14.38 -2.93 21.49
N GLY A 123 13.97 -3.86 20.63
CA GLY A 123 12.58 -4.30 20.50
C GLY A 123 12.04 -4.41 19.07
N GLY A 124 12.90 -4.23 18.07
CA GLY A 124 12.58 -4.54 16.68
C GLY A 124 11.71 -3.47 16.01
N THR A 125 11.14 -3.82 14.86
CA THR A 125 10.32 -2.91 14.04
C THR A 125 8.83 -3.08 14.32
N LEU A 126 8.03 -2.09 13.93
CA LEU A 126 6.57 -2.19 13.96
C LEU A 126 6.08 -3.32 13.03
N ALA A 127 6.82 -3.65 11.97
CA ALA A 127 6.48 -4.77 11.09
C ALA A 127 6.45 -6.09 11.87
N GLU A 128 7.51 -6.38 12.61
CA GLU A 128 7.65 -7.56 13.47
C GLU A 128 6.60 -7.55 14.59
N ALA A 129 6.33 -6.39 15.17
CA ALA A 129 5.31 -6.26 16.21
C ALA A 129 3.90 -6.57 15.67
N VAL A 130 3.55 -6.12 14.46
CA VAL A 130 2.25 -6.42 13.83
C VAL A 130 2.11 -7.91 13.53
N GLU A 131 3.18 -8.55 13.06
CA GLU A 131 3.23 -10.00 12.87
C GLU A 131 3.00 -10.76 14.18
N GLU A 132 3.66 -10.36 15.26
CA GLU A 132 3.42 -10.91 16.60
C GLU A 132 1.98 -10.68 17.07
N TRP A 133 1.39 -9.51 16.80
CA TRP A 133 0.01 -9.21 17.21
C TRP A 133 -1.04 -9.94 16.39
N SER A 134 -0.69 -10.45 15.20
CA SER A 134 -1.61 -11.26 14.38
C SER A 134 -2.08 -12.51 15.12
N LYS A 135 -1.26 -13.00 16.06
CA LYS A 135 -1.52 -14.15 16.94
C LYS A 135 -2.51 -13.84 18.08
N LEU A 136 -2.84 -12.56 18.29
CA LEU A 136 -3.71 -12.11 19.39
C LEU A 136 -5.19 -12.06 18.97
N PRO A 137 -6.12 -12.21 19.92
CA PRO A 137 -7.54 -11.96 19.68
C PRO A 137 -7.78 -10.54 19.14
N ALA A 138 -8.73 -10.41 18.19
CA ALA A 138 -9.00 -9.17 17.49
C ALA A 138 -9.17 -7.93 18.40
N PRO A 139 -9.90 -7.97 19.54
CA PRO A 139 -10.03 -6.81 20.42
C PRO A 139 -8.69 -6.32 20.99
N ARG A 140 -7.79 -7.25 21.37
CA ARG A 140 -6.46 -6.91 21.91
C ARG A 140 -5.56 -6.33 20.83
N ARG A 141 -5.58 -6.94 19.63
CA ARG A 141 -4.84 -6.47 18.47
C ARG A 141 -5.26 -5.04 18.09
N LEU A 142 -6.56 -4.80 17.92
CA LEU A 142 -7.10 -3.49 17.58
C LEU A 142 -6.79 -2.42 18.64
N GLY A 143 -6.85 -2.79 19.93
CA GLY A 143 -6.47 -1.89 21.02
C GLY A 143 -4.98 -1.52 21.04
N ARG A 144 -4.08 -2.41 20.58
CA ARG A 144 -2.66 -2.08 20.37
C ARG A 144 -2.49 -1.18 19.14
N THR A 145 -3.13 -1.52 18.02
CA THR A 145 -3.10 -0.74 16.77
C THR A 145 -3.49 0.71 17.01
N VAL A 146 -4.64 0.96 17.64
CA VAL A 146 -5.13 2.33 17.90
C VAL A 146 -4.15 3.13 18.76
N ARG A 147 -3.58 2.52 19.81
CA ARG A 147 -2.61 3.20 20.69
C ARG A 147 -1.33 3.57 19.95
N VAL A 148 -0.82 2.68 19.11
CA VAL A 148 0.37 2.95 18.30
C VAL A 148 0.09 4.04 17.26
N LEU A 149 -1.03 3.97 16.54
CA LEU A 149 -1.41 5.00 15.56
C LEU A 149 -1.57 6.37 16.21
N HIS A 150 -2.21 6.45 17.38
CA HIS A 150 -2.30 7.69 18.14
C HIS A 150 -0.91 8.24 18.47
N THR A 151 -0.01 7.38 18.98
CA THR A 151 1.34 7.78 19.38
C THR A 151 2.17 8.26 18.17
N ILE A 152 2.07 7.58 17.03
CA ILE A 152 2.72 7.98 15.77
C ILE A 152 2.18 9.35 15.32
N ALA A 153 0.86 9.52 15.28
CA ALA A 153 0.24 10.78 14.86
C ALA A 153 0.64 11.94 15.78
N SER A 154 0.67 11.72 17.09
CA SER A 154 1.09 12.72 18.09
C SER A 154 2.55 13.15 17.88
N ALA A 155 3.44 12.19 17.66
CA ALA A 155 4.84 12.47 17.36
C ALA A 155 5.00 13.30 16.08
N MET A 156 4.31 12.88 15.00
CA MET A 156 4.33 13.58 13.71
C MET A 156 3.72 14.99 13.78
N ALA A 157 2.67 15.18 14.58
CA ALA A 157 2.03 16.48 14.77
C ALA A 157 3.02 17.56 15.23
N LYS A 158 3.93 17.21 16.17
CA LYS A 158 5.00 18.10 16.63
C LYS A 158 5.87 18.61 15.47
N PHE A 159 6.27 17.74 14.55
CA PHE A 159 7.14 18.10 13.43
C PHE A 159 6.40 18.89 12.34
N HIS A 160 5.12 18.57 12.12
CA HIS A 160 4.28 19.29 11.16
C HIS A 160 3.99 20.74 11.60
N GLN A 161 4.05 21.03 12.90
CA GLN A 161 3.86 22.37 13.46
C GLN A 161 5.10 23.28 13.38
N LEU A 162 6.27 22.75 12.98
CA LEU A 162 7.45 23.56 12.75
C LEU A 162 7.25 24.53 11.57
N THR A 163 8.03 25.61 11.51
CA THR A 163 8.00 26.56 10.39
C THR A 163 9.38 26.64 9.72
N PRO A 164 9.52 26.20 8.45
CA PRO A 164 8.54 25.43 7.67
C PRO A 164 8.26 24.05 8.30
N PRO A 165 7.18 23.32 7.96
CA PRO A 165 6.94 21.97 8.49
C PRO A 165 8.12 21.02 8.24
N LEU A 166 8.36 20.07 9.14
CA LEU A 166 9.24 18.93 8.87
C LEU A 166 8.38 17.71 8.56
N VAL A 167 8.51 17.20 7.34
CA VAL A 167 7.72 16.08 6.81
C VAL A 167 8.64 14.87 6.67
N HIS A 168 8.19 13.71 7.11
CA HIS A 168 8.96 12.47 7.17
C HIS A 168 9.15 11.81 5.81
N ARG A 169 8.11 11.72 4.98
CA ARG A 169 8.09 11.17 3.59
C ARG A 169 8.48 9.70 3.41
N ASP A 170 9.10 9.06 4.38
CA ASP A 170 9.37 7.61 4.35
C ASP A 170 8.74 6.87 5.54
N LEU A 171 7.55 7.29 5.99
CA LEU A 171 6.90 6.67 7.14
C LEU A 171 6.33 5.29 6.74
N LYS A 172 6.87 4.23 7.33
CA LYS A 172 6.49 2.82 7.06
C LYS A 172 6.80 1.94 8.27
N PRO A 173 6.28 0.70 8.36
CA PRO A 173 6.49 -0.17 9.52
C PRO A 173 7.96 -0.42 9.88
N GLN A 174 8.85 -0.43 8.88
CA GLN A 174 10.29 -0.62 9.10
C GLN A 174 10.96 0.61 9.74
N ASN A 175 10.41 1.80 9.54
CA ASN A 175 10.94 3.06 10.08
C ASN A 175 10.25 3.46 11.39
N VAL A 176 9.50 2.55 12.01
CA VAL A 176 8.94 2.70 13.35
C VAL A 176 9.51 1.57 14.20
N LEU A 177 10.43 1.90 15.11
CA LEU A 177 10.99 0.95 16.06
C LEU A 177 10.07 0.82 17.28
N MET A 178 10.06 -0.36 17.88
CA MET A 178 9.25 -0.63 19.08
C MET A 178 10.17 -0.75 20.28
N SER A 179 9.90 0.01 21.33
CA SER A 179 10.60 -0.10 22.61
C SER A 179 9.60 -0.32 23.74
N ARG A 180 9.64 -1.50 24.36
CA ARG A 180 8.71 -1.87 25.46
C ARG A 180 7.23 -1.63 25.12
N GLY A 181 6.86 -1.85 23.85
CA GLY A 181 5.49 -1.66 23.35
C GLY A 181 5.14 -0.23 22.94
N VAL A 182 6.08 0.71 23.01
CA VAL A 182 5.92 2.11 22.60
C VAL A 182 6.61 2.33 21.25
N PRO A 183 5.94 2.95 20.25
CA PRO A 183 6.55 3.23 18.95
C PRO A 183 7.50 4.43 19.01
N ARG A 184 8.60 4.35 18.27
CA ARG A 184 9.61 5.40 18.08
C ARG A 184 9.95 5.51 16.59
N ILE A 185 9.71 6.68 16.02
CA ILE A 185 9.90 6.96 14.59
C ILE A 185 11.39 7.24 14.33
N THR A 186 11.94 6.69 13.25
CA THR A 186 13.32 6.93 12.80
C THR A 186 13.35 7.26 11.30
N ASP A 187 14.50 7.68 10.77
CA ASP A 187 14.72 7.90 9.33
C ASP A 187 13.84 9.00 8.70
N PHE A 188 13.72 10.13 9.39
CA PHE A 188 13.01 11.32 8.90
C PHE A 188 13.59 11.84 7.59
N GLY A 189 12.89 11.65 6.47
CA GLY A 189 13.19 12.30 5.19
C GLY A 189 14.58 12.00 4.65
N ILE A 190 15.17 10.85 5.02
CA ILE A 190 16.56 10.49 4.72
C ILE A 190 16.61 9.15 3.96
N GLY A 191 15.97 9.08 2.80
CA GLY A 191 15.80 7.80 2.09
C GLY A 191 14.78 7.80 0.96
N GLY A 192 14.26 8.98 0.59
CA GLY A 192 13.32 9.11 -0.50
C GLY A 192 14.01 9.05 -1.86
N VAL A 193 14.49 7.88 -2.29
CA VAL A 193 15.17 7.66 -3.60
C VAL A 193 14.23 7.93 -4.80
N ALA A 194 13.01 8.41 -4.59
CA ALA A 194 11.98 8.55 -5.62
C ALA A 194 12.10 9.82 -6.48
N ALA A 195 12.85 10.85 -6.08
CA ALA A 195 12.71 12.18 -6.69
C ALA A 195 13.78 12.54 -7.75
N GLU A 196 14.96 11.90 -7.78
CA GLU A 196 16.11 12.53 -8.44
C GLU A 196 16.47 12.06 -9.85
N ALA A 197 16.07 10.88 -10.32
CA ALA A 197 16.29 10.56 -11.74
C ALA A 197 15.26 11.28 -12.67
N ALA A 198 14.74 12.42 -12.20
CA ALA A 198 13.97 13.40 -12.94
C ALA A 198 14.62 14.80 -12.98
N GLN A 199 15.71 15.05 -12.23
CA GLN A 199 16.24 16.40 -12.02
C GLN A 199 17.73 16.57 -12.34
N SER A 200 18.44 15.53 -12.80
CA SER A 200 19.84 15.65 -13.21
C SER A 200 20.07 16.35 -14.56
N ASP A 201 19.03 16.76 -15.29
CA ASP A 201 19.17 17.66 -16.45
C ASP A 201 18.31 18.92 -16.27
N ARG A 202 18.95 20.08 -16.11
CA ARG A 202 18.31 21.40 -16.28
C ARG A 202 18.94 22.08 -17.51
N PRO A 203 18.28 23.06 -18.15
CA PRO A 203 16.87 23.13 -18.51
C PRO A 203 16.73 23.60 -19.98
N GLU A 204 16.14 22.79 -20.86
CA GLU A 204 15.58 23.30 -22.11
C GLU A 204 14.20 22.68 -22.33
N ALA A 205 13.31 23.50 -22.90
CA ALA A 205 11.90 23.19 -23.09
C ALA A 205 11.69 21.84 -23.82
N ASN A 206 10.65 21.11 -23.42
CA ASN A 206 10.11 19.89 -24.04
C ASN A 206 10.83 18.54 -23.76
N THR A 207 11.29 18.26 -22.54
CA THR A 207 11.63 16.87 -22.18
C THR A 207 10.37 16.07 -21.79
N SER A 208 10.01 15.11 -22.64
CA SER A 208 8.84 14.23 -22.53
C SER A 208 8.80 13.42 -21.22
N ILE A 209 7.59 13.19 -20.69
CA ILE A 209 7.27 12.30 -19.55
C ILE A 209 7.94 10.92 -19.70
N LEU A 210 8.14 10.44 -20.93
CA LEU A 210 8.82 9.18 -21.26
C LEU A 210 10.28 9.10 -20.75
N ALA A 211 10.99 10.22 -20.64
CA ALA A 211 12.38 10.25 -20.17
C ALA A 211 12.52 9.96 -18.66
N ARG A 212 11.43 10.13 -17.89
CA ARG A 212 11.37 9.89 -16.43
C ARG A 212 10.86 8.49 -16.07
N VAL A 213 10.46 7.68 -17.06
CA VAL A 213 9.85 6.35 -16.88
C VAL A 213 10.77 5.32 -16.21
N PRO A 214 12.08 5.22 -16.53
CA PRO A 214 12.98 4.29 -15.84
C PRO A 214 13.12 4.59 -14.34
N THR A 215 13.11 5.88 -13.97
CA THR A 215 13.13 6.39 -12.60
C THR A 215 11.85 6.04 -11.84
N LEU A 216 10.71 6.25 -12.48
CA LEU A 216 9.40 5.93 -11.93
C LEU A 216 9.22 4.42 -11.71
N LEU A 217 9.68 3.57 -12.64
CA LEU A 217 9.67 2.11 -12.46
C LEU A 217 10.53 1.65 -11.28
N ARG A 218 11.66 2.32 -11.00
CA ARG A 218 12.51 2.04 -9.82
C ARG A 218 11.87 2.54 -8.51
N ALA A 219 11.15 3.67 -8.55
CA ALA A 219 10.39 4.22 -7.42
C ALA A 219 9.08 3.47 -7.13
N MET A 220 8.40 2.93 -8.14
CA MET A 220 7.16 2.15 -8.01
C MET A 220 7.36 0.79 -7.36
N GLY A 221 8.59 0.25 -7.39
CA GLY A 221 9.00 -0.89 -6.58
C GLY A 221 9.30 -0.54 -5.11
N SER A 222 9.37 0.76 -4.77
CA SER A 222 9.93 1.26 -3.51
C SER A 222 8.99 2.25 -2.81
N SER A 223 8.19 1.70 -1.88
CA SER A 223 7.34 2.39 -0.88
C SER A 223 5.90 2.76 -1.29
N ARG A 224 5.01 1.78 -1.15
CA ARG A 224 3.53 1.89 -1.12
C ARG A 224 2.94 2.86 -0.07
N TYR A 225 3.80 3.53 0.71
CA TYR A 225 3.43 4.56 1.68
C TYR A 225 3.62 5.99 1.15
N ALA A 226 4.24 6.16 -0.02
CA ALA A 226 4.40 7.46 -0.66
C ALA A 226 3.19 7.76 -1.57
N PRO A 227 2.53 8.92 -1.40
CA PRO A 227 1.51 9.34 -2.35
C PRO A 227 2.13 9.81 -3.67
N GLN A 228 1.31 9.86 -4.72
CA GLN A 228 1.74 10.20 -6.08
C GLN A 228 2.49 11.54 -6.15
N GLU A 229 2.05 12.58 -5.45
CA GLU A 229 2.61 13.91 -5.53
C GLU A 229 4.05 13.92 -5.00
N GLN A 230 4.33 13.11 -3.97
CA GLN A 230 5.67 12.88 -3.47
C GLN A 230 6.51 12.11 -4.50
N LEU A 231 5.95 11.05 -5.11
CA LEU A 231 6.63 10.28 -6.16
C LEU A 231 6.96 11.13 -7.41
N PHE A 232 6.14 12.15 -7.70
CA PHE A 232 6.37 13.10 -8.77
C PHE A 232 7.35 14.24 -8.42
N GLY A 233 7.85 14.27 -7.18
CA GLY A 233 8.83 15.24 -6.70
C GLY A 233 8.23 16.57 -6.25
N SER A 234 6.96 16.60 -5.86
CA SER A 234 6.35 17.80 -5.28
C SER A 234 7.04 18.21 -3.97
N PRO A 235 6.97 19.49 -3.55
CA PRO A 235 7.54 19.93 -2.28
C PRO A 235 6.94 19.21 -1.07
N PRO A 236 7.71 19.03 0.03
CA PRO A 236 7.22 18.41 1.28
C PRO A 236 5.91 19.00 1.78
N ASN A 237 4.92 18.14 1.96
CA ASN A 237 3.61 18.51 2.50
C ASN A 237 3.24 17.58 3.66
N PRO A 238 2.78 18.09 4.83
CA PRO A 238 2.24 17.29 5.92
C PRO A 238 1.20 16.21 5.51
N ARG A 239 0.48 16.45 4.41
CA ARG A 239 -0.47 15.50 3.81
C ARG A 239 0.21 14.24 3.23
N ASP A 240 1.51 14.27 2.99
CA ASP A 240 2.33 13.13 2.56
C ASP A 240 2.36 12.08 3.69
N ASP A 241 2.70 12.52 4.90
CA ASP A 241 2.76 11.65 6.07
C ASP A 241 1.37 11.20 6.53
N VAL A 242 0.34 12.04 6.34
CA VAL A 242 -1.07 11.63 6.59
C VAL A 242 -1.47 10.47 5.69
N PHE A 243 -1.04 10.47 4.42
CA PHE A 243 -1.27 9.34 3.52
C PHE A 243 -0.59 8.08 4.06
N ALA A 244 0.67 8.18 4.45
CA ALA A 244 1.42 7.06 5.03
C ALA A 244 0.76 6.52 6.32
N ILE A 245 0.31 7.40 7.23
CA ILE A 245 -0.46 7.03 8.43
C ILE A 245 -1.76 6.31 8.04
N GLY A 246 -2.44 6.75 6.99
CA GLY A 246 -3.64 6.11 6.46
C GLY A 246 -3.39 4.68 5.98
N VAL A 247 -2.33 4.48 5.19
CA VAL A 247 -1.92 3.14 4.72
C VAL A 247 -1.55 2.24 5.90
N LEU A 248 -0.72 2.75 6.83
CA LEU A 248 -0.36 2.04 8.06
C LEU A 248 -1.59 1.62 8.86
N ALA A 249 -2.51 2.56 9.09
CA ALA A 249 -3.73 2.30 9.85
C ALA A 249 -4.56 1.21 9.19
N TYR A 250 -4.78 1.30 7.88
CA TYR A 250 -5.50 0.29 7.11
C TYR A 250 -4.88 -1.11 7.29
N GLN A 251 -3.58 -1.24 7.00
CA GLN A 251 -2.87 -2.52 7.08
C GLN A 251 -2.87 -3.12 8.49
N MET A 252 -2.65 -2.29 9.52
CA MET A 252 -2.65 -2.74 10.91
C MET A 252 -4.04 -3.14 11.41
N MET A 253 -5.11 -2.52 10.89
CA MET A 253 -6.48 -2.96 11.19
C MET A 253 -6.77 -4.32 10.58
N LEU A 254 -6.29 -4.56 9.35
CA LEU A 254 -6.43 -5.84 8.66
C LEU A 254 -5.48 -6.93 9.17
N SER A 255 -4.41 -6.55 9.88
CA SER A 255 -3.29 -7.44 10.22
C SER A 255 -2.56 -7.99 9.00
N ASP A 256 -2.51 -7.20 7.93
CA ASP A 256 -1.89 -7.55 6.66
C ASP A 256 -1.09 -6.35 6.13
N LEU A 257 0.24 -6.37 6.35
CA LEU A 257 1.16 -5.33 5.87
C LEU A 257 1.37 -5.36 4.35
N SER A 258 0.79 -6.34 3.65
CA SER A 258 0.78 -6.40 2.20
C SER A 258 -0.43 -5.69 1.58
N ALA A 259 -1.48 -5.46 2.36
CA ALA A 259 -2.74 -4.90 1.90
C ALA A 259 -2.57 -3.46 1.38
N VAL A 260 -3.30 -3.14 0.33
CA VAL A 260 -3.33 -1.79 -0.26
C VAL A 260 -4.76 -1.24 -0.10
N PRO A 261 -4.94 -0.03 0.46
CA PRO A 261 -6.25 0.58 0.54
C PRO A 261 -6.82 0.81 -0.87
N GLY A 262 -7.90 0.10 -1.18
CA GLY A 262 -8.65 0.26 -2.42
C GLY A 262 -9.99 0.95 -2.21
N PRO A 263 -10.82 1.05 -3.26
CA PRO A 263 -12.19 1.57 -3.16
C PRO A 263 -13.07 0.83 -2.14
N ASP A 264 -12.77 -0.44 -1.87
CA ASP A 264 -13.50 -1.27 -0.89
C ASP A 264 -12.99 -1.13 0.55
N ALA A 265 -11.93 -0.34 0.80
CA ALA A 265 -11.30 -0.24 2.11
C ALA A 265 -12.29 0.09 3.24
N ALA A 266 -13.31 0.92 2.95
CA ALA A 266 -14.37 1.23 3.91
C ALA A 266 -15.18 -0.02 4.31
N ALA A 267 -15.56 -0.86 3.34
CA ALA A 267 -16.30 -2.09 3.59
C ALA A 267 -15.44 -3.12 4.34
N GLU A 268 -14.16 -3.22 4.00
CA GLU A 268 -13.21 -4.12 4.66
C GLU A 268 -13.02 -3.77 6.14
N LEU A 269 -12.88 -2.48 6.44
CA LEU A 269 -12.80 -2.00 7.83
C LEU A 269 -14.13 -2.22 8.58
N ARG A 270 -15.28 -2.01 7.94
CA ARG A 270 -16.59 -2.30 8.56
C ARG A 270 -16.78 -3.78 8.86
N ALA A 271 -16.33 -4.68 7.98
CA ALA A 271 -16.39 -6.13 8.21
C ALA A 271 -15.61 -6.55 9.46
N LEU A 272 -14.55 -5.81 9.80
CA LEU A 272 -13.78 -5.96 11.04
C LEU A 272 -14.40 -5.26 12.26
N LYS A 273 -15.64 -4.75 12.13
CA LYS A 273 -16.36 -3.98 13.16
C LYS A 273 -15.60 -2.73 13.61
N ILE A 274 -14.80 -2.15 12.72
CA ILE A 274 -14.15 -0.86 12.98
C ILE A 274 -15.24 0.23 12.95
N PRO A 275 -15.24 1.18 13.92
CA PRO A 275 -16.20 2.28 13.93
C PRO A 275 -16.22 3.05 12.61
N VAL A 276 -17.41 3.44 12.15
CA VAL A 276 -17.60 4.06 10.83
C VAL A 276 -16.78 5.34 10.68
N GLU A 277 -16.62 6.11 11.76
CA GLU A 277 -15.84 7.34 11.78
C GLU A 277 -14.33 7.07 11.67
N LEU A 278 -13.85 6.00 12.32
CA LEU A 278 -12.45 5.57 12.20
C LEU A 278 -12.17 5.03 10.79
N ALA A 279 -13.09 4.23 10.25
CA ALA A 279 -12.99 3.76 8.87
C ALA A 279 -12.96 4.93 7.87
N ALA A 280 -13.84 5.92 8.05
CA ALA A 280 -13.86 7.13 7.24
C ALA A 280 -12.57 7.96 7.35
N LEU A 281 -11.99 8.08 8.56
CA LEU A 281 -10.70 8.75 8.76
C LEU A 281 -9.59 8.05 7.98
N ILE A 282 -9.49 6.72 8.11
CA ILE A 282 -8.47 5.91 7.40
C ILE A 282 -8.62 6.08 5.88
N VAL A 283 -9.84 5.90 5.36
CA VAL A 283 -10.13 6.01 3.91
C VAL A 283 -9.86 7.42 3.38
N ARG A 284 -10.24 8.47 4.12
CA ARG A 284 -9.94 9.86 3.71
C ARG A 284 -8.44 10.17 3.74
N SER A 285 -7.68 9.52 4.62
CA SER A 285 -6.23 9.75 4.73
C SER A 285 -5.49 9.31 3.47
N VAL A 286 -6.02 8.30 2.77
CA VAL A 286 -5.44 7.75 1.53
C VAL A 286 -6.13 8.29 0.26
N ALA A 287 -6.87 9.40 0.39
CA ALA A 287 -7.52 10.03 -0.74
C ALA A 287 -6.50 10.45 -1.81
N PHE A 288 -6.86 10.25 -3.07
CA PHE A 288 -6.04 10.63 -4.21
C PHE A 288 -5.70 12.13 -4.19
N ASP A 289 -6.74 12.96 -4.14
CA ASP A 289 -6.66 14.40 -3.97
C ASP A 289 -6.16 14.73 -2.54
N PRO A 290 -4.96 15.33 -2.39
CA PRO A 290 -4.37 15.63 -1.09
C PRO A 290 -5.28 16.52 -0.24
N GLU A 291 -6.05 17.42 -0.85
CA GLU A 291 -6.90 18.37 -0.13
C GLU A 291 -8.06 17.69 0.59
N ARG A 292 -8.43 16.48 0.18
CA ARG A 292 -9.45 15.67 0.87
C ARG A 292 -8.94 14.98 2.12
N ARG A 293 -7.62 14.85 2.27
CA ARG A 293 -6.97 14.26 3.45
C ARG A 293 -7.09 15.23 4.64
N PRO A 294 -6.92 14.76 5.89
CA PRO A 294 -6.55 15.66 6.98
C PRO A 294 -5.32 16.51 6.60
N LYS A 295 -5.32 17.78 6.98
CA LYS A 295 -4.29 18.75 6.58
C LYS A 295 -2.90 18.42 7.12
N ASP A 296 -2.84 17.78 8.27
CA ASP A 296 -1.61 17.38 8.97
C ASP A 296 -1.94 16.29 10.01
N ALA A 297 -0.91 15.81 10.71
CA ALA A 297 -1.03 14.80 11.76
C ALA A 297 -1.74 15.33 13.01
N THR A 298 -1.76 16.65 13.26
CA THR A 298 -2.51 17.25 14.38
C THR A 298 -4.02 17.09 14.16
N GLU A 299 -4.50 17.39 12.94
CA GLU A 299 -5.90 17.16 12.59
C GLU A 299 -6.25 15.67 12.63
N TRP A 300 -5.34 14.82 12.16
CA TRP A 300 -5.54 13.36 12.16
C TRP A 300 -5.66 12.81 13.59
N GLU A 301 -4.75 13.19 14.49
CA GLU A 301 -4.76 12.80 15.91
C GLU A 301 -6.05 13.27 16.61
N ALA A 302 -6.45 14.53 16.41
CA ALA A 302 -7.66 15.08 17.02
C ALA A 302 -8.93 14.31 16.56
N LYS A 303 -9.00 13.94 15.27
CA LYS A 303 -10.11 13.13 14.75
C LYS A 303 -10.09 11.72 15.34
N LEU A 304 -8.93 11.08 15.45
CA LEU A 304 -8.81 9.77 16.10
C LEU A 304 -9.29 9.84 17.55
N ALA A 305 -8.80 10.81 18.32
CA ALA A 305 -9.19 11.00 19.72
C ALA A 305 -10.70 11.20 19.89
N ALA A 306 -11.33 12.00 19.02
CA ALA A 306 -12.78 12.21 19.03
C ALA A 306 -13.57 10.91 18.80
N VAL A 307 -13.08 10.01 17.93
CA VAL A 307 -13.73 8.69 17.72
C VAL A 307 -13.60 7.80 18.97
N LEU A 308 -12.47 7.85 19.66
CA LEU A 308 -12.24 7.06 20.87
C LEU A 308 -13.11 7.53 22.03
N GLN A 309 -13.28 8.85 22.20
CA GLN A 309 -14.09 9.43 23.27
C GLN A 309 -15.60 9.13 23.11
N LYS A 310 -16.12 9.12 21.87
CA LYS A 310 -17.54 8.76 21.61
C LYS A 310 -17.88 7.33 22.02
N LYS A 311 -16.90 6.42 22.00
CA LYS A 311 -17.07 5.02 22.39
C LYS A 311 -17.25 4.84 23.91
N THR A 312 -16.78 5.81 24.71
CA THR A 312 -16.94 5.83 26.18
C THR A 312 -18.31 6.31 26.66
N VAL A 313 -19.12 6.95 25.80
CA VAL A 313 -20.38 7.61 26.20
C VAL A 313 -21.64 6.89 25.68
N ALA A 314 -21.52 5.89 24.80
CA ALA A 314 -22.68 5.26 24.18
C ALA A 314 -23.16 3.97 24.89
N HIS A 315 -24.22 4.10 25.73
CA HIS A 315 -25.27 3.08 25.93
C HIS A 315 -26.54 3.51 25.15
N PRO A 316 -27.45 2.58 24.79
CA PRO A 316 -28.22 2.69 23.56
C PRO A 316 -29.42 3.63 23.72
N SER A 317 -29.48 4.68 22.90
CA SER A 317 -30.71 5.40 22.62
C SER A 317 -31.02 5.33 21.13
N THR A 318 -32.09 4.58 20.85
CA THR A 318 -32.95 4.63 19.67
C THR A 318 -32.97 6.00 18.98
N GLN A 319 -32.76 6.05 17.67
CA GLN A 319 -33.31 7.13 16.87
C GLN A 319 -33.68 6.72 15.44
N LYS A 320 -34.79 7.33 15.03
CA LYS A 320 -35.64 7.15 13.86
C LYS A 320 -34.98 7.56 12.54
N PRO A 321 -35.53 7.09 11.40
CA PRO A 321 -35.05 7.43 10.06
C PRO A 321 -35.66 8.74 9.53
N GLY A 322 -34.86 9.51 8.78
CA GLY A 322 -35.36 10.60 7.94
C GLY A 322 -34.24 11.50 7.42
N GLU A 323 -33.85 11.32 6.16
CA GLU A 323 -33.96 12.32 5.06
C GLU A 323 -33.02 11.96 3.91
N SER A 324 -33.65 11.55 2.81
CA SER A 324 -33.07 11.20 1.52
C SER A 324 -32.67 12.46 0.76
N ARG A 325 -31.45 12.45 0.19
CA ARG A 325 -31.10 13.33 -0.93
C ARG A 325 -31.31 12.56 -2.23
N ASP A 326 -32.16 13.12 -3.07
CA ASP A 326 -32.55 12.60 -4.37
C ASP A 326 -31.35 12.47 -5.30
N ASP A 327 -31.18 11.27 -5.85
CA ASP A 327 -30.35 10.98 -7.02
C ASP A 327 -31.30 10.27 -8.03
N PRO A 328 -31.37 10.68 -9.30
CA PRO A 328 -32.43 10.25 -10.20
C PRO A 328 -32.29 8.76 -10.53
N THR A 329 -33.32 7.99 -10.20
CA THR A 329 -33.46 6.58 -10.58
C THR A 329 -33.76 6.48 -12.08
N GLU A 330 -32.75 6.10 -12.88
CA GLU A 330 -32.98 5.54 -14.23
C GLU A 330 -33.18 4.02 -14.11
N GLU A 331 -34.27 3.52 -14.70
CA GLU A 331 -34.67 2.10 -14.71
C GLU A 331 -33.54 1.18 -15.20
N LEU A 332 -33.20 0.19 -14.37
CA LEU A 332 -32.32 -0.91 -14.72
C LEU A 332 -33.18 -2.00 -15.37
N ASP A 333 -32.94 -2.26 -16.65
CA ASP A 333 -33.61 -3.32 -17.40
C ASP A 333 -33.03 -4.69 -16.97
N VAL A 334 -33.61 -5.24 -15.90
CA VAL A 334 -33.34 -6.60 -15.40
C VAL A 334 -34.57 -7.44 -15.72
N PRO A 335 -34.45 -8.68 -16.25
CA PRO A 335 -35.61 -9.49 -16.61
C PRO A 335 -36.56 -9.63 -15.41
N ASN A 336 -37.79 -9.19 -15.61
CA ASN A 336 -38.84 -9.13 -14.60
C ASN A 336 -39.20 -10.56 -14.16
N ALA A 337 -39.02 -10.87 -12.89
CA ALA A 337 -39.58 -12.07 -12.25
C ALA A 337 -40.54 -11.61 -11.17
N SER A 338 -41.83 -11.74 -11.45
CA SER A 338 -42.92 -11.54 -10.50
C SER A 338 -42.88 -12.60 -9.40
N ASP A 339 -43.14 -12.12 -8.18
CA ASP A 339 -43.57 -12.81 -6.96
C ASP A 339 -42.58 -13.54 -6.03
N SER A 340 -42.54 -12.97 -4.81
CA SER A 340 -42.38 -13.59 -3.48
C SER A 340 -41.00 -14.09 -3.02
N SER A 341 -40.45 -13.33 -2.07
CA SER A 341 -39.71 -13.79 -0.87
C SER A 341 -38.84 -15.05 -1.01
N GLY A 342 -37.61 -14.84 -1.47
CA GLY A 342 -36.52 -15.81 -1.40
C GLY A 342 -35.49 -15.45 -2.44
N SER A 343 -34.28 -15.07 -2.04
CA SER A 343 -33.19 -14.89 -3.01
C SER A 343 -32.81 -16.29 -3.51
N ILE A 344 -33.36 -16.68 -4.66
CA ILE A 344 -33.11 -17.99 -5.26
C ILE A 344 -31.70 -17.92 -5.85
N VAL A 345 -30.82 -18.84 -5.43
CA VAL A 345 -29.52 -19.03 -6.09
C VAL A 345 -29.80 -19.59 -7.48
N THR A 346 -29.51 -18.82 -8.52
CA THR A 346 -29.82 -19.20 -9.91
C THR A 346 -28.60 -19.62 -10.71
N GLN A 347 -27.39 -19.31 -10.22
CA GLN A 347 -26.17 -19.65 -10.94
C GLN A 347 -25.01 -19.88 -9.96
N MET A 348 -24.24 -20.94 -10.22
CA MET A 348 -22.96 -21.21 -9.56
C MET A 348 -21.86 -20.94 -10.58
N LEU A 349 -20.80 -20.25 -10.15
CA LEU A 349 -19.70 -19.87 -11.02
C LEU A 349 -18.38 -20.21 -10.35
N ASP A 350 -17.60 -21.11 -10.95
CA ASP A 350 -16.23 -21.34 -10.51
C ASP A 350 -15.34 -20.21 -11.02
N VAL A 351 -14.73 -19.46 -10.09
CA VAL A 351 -13.94 -18.28 -10.41
C VAL A 351 -12.51 -18.53 -9.93
N PRO A 352 -11.57 -18.86 -10.84
CA PRO A 352 -10.20 -19.16 -10.47
C PRO A 352 -9.38 -17.90 -10.14
N ALA A 353 -9.85 -16.73 -10.56
CA ALA A 353 -9.17 -15.47 -10.32
C ALA A 353 -9.19 -15.11 -8.82
N ARG A 354 -8.02 -14.81 -8.25
CA ARG A 354 -7.89 -14.45 -6.83
C ARG A 354 -8.49 -13.08 -6.54
N GLY A 355 -9.50 -13.02 -5.68
CA GLY A 355 -10.15 -11.76 -5.35
C GLY A 355 -11.30 -11.91 -4.37
N ARG A 356 -12.04 -10.82 -4.17
CA ARG A 356 -13.18 -10.77 -3.25
C ARG A 356 -14.44 -10.34 -3.97
N TRP A 357 -15.54 -11.00 -3.63
CA TRP A 357 -16.86 -10.79 -4.19
C TRP A 357 -17.79 -10.16 -3.18
N TYR A 358 -18.58 -9.22 -3.67
CA TYR A 358 -19.60 -8.55 -2.89
C TYR A 358 -20.93 -8.56 -3.63
N SER A 359 -22.03 -8.57 -2.89
CA SER A 359 -23.36 -8.43 -3.45
C SER A 359 -24.22 -7.42 -2.71
N ARG A 360 -25.23 -6.89 -3.42
CA ARG A 360 -26.35 -6.17 -2.84
C ARG A 360 -27.60 -6.34 -3.70
N PRO A 361 -28.81 -6.15 -3.15
CA PRO A 361 -30.03 -6.12 -3.96
C PRO A 361 -29.98 -4.98 -4.99
N ALA A 362 -30.38 -5.27 -6.23
CA ALA A 362 -30.35 -4.33 -7.35
C ALA A 362 -31.34 -3.17 -7.17
N ASP A 363 -32.48 -3.44 -6.52
CA ASP A 363 -33.55 -2.50 -6.20
C ASP A 363 -33.21 -1.55 -5.03
N LYS A 364 -32.12 -1.81 -4.29
CA LYS A 364 -31.75 -1.07 -3.07
C LYS A 364 -30.38 -0.44 -3.17
N SER A 365 -30.30 0.68 -3.88
CA SER A 365 -29.05 1.45 -4.08
C SER A 365 -28.41 1.97 -2.78
N GLY A 366 -29.19 2.16 -1.71
CA GLY A 366 -28.73 2.61 -0.39
C GLY A 366 -28.29 1.51 0.58
N VAL A 367 -28.42 0.23 0.20
CA VAL A 367 -27.97 -0.90 1.04
C VAL A 367 -26.47 -1.15 0.81
N GLU A 368 -25.76 -1.41 1.90
CA GLU A 368 -24.33 -1.70 1.87
C GLU A 368 -24.03 -3.02 1.13
N TRP A 369 -22.86 -3.05 0.48
CA TRP A 369 -22.34 -4.24 -0.17
C TRP A 369 -21.88 -5.26 0.88
N ARG A 370 -22.32 -6.50 0.73
CA ARG A 370 -21.97 -7.61 1.63
C ARG A 370 -20.95 -8.51 0.97
N ILE A 371 -19.95 -8.97 1.72
CA ILE A 371 -18.99 -9.97 1.22
C ILE A 371 -19.74 -11.30 1.07
N VAL A 372 -19.67 -11.90 -0.12
CA VAL A 372 -20.35 -13.18 -0.40
C VAL A 372 -19.37 -14.31 -0.74
N ALA A 373 -18.17 -14.00 -1.22
CA ALA A 373 -17.14 -14.99 -1.48
C ALA A 373 -15.73 -14.36 -1.50
N THR A 374 -14.72 -15.21 -1.31
CA THR A 374 -13.31 -14.92 -1.65
C THR A 374 -12.83 -16.05 -2.54
N THR A 375 -12.25 -15.70 -3.69
CA THR A 375 -11.86 -16.64 -4.74
C THR A 375 -10.34 -16.84 -4.74
N PRO A 376 -9.82 -18.04 -5.10
CA PRO A 376 -10.45 -19.07 -5.93
C PRO A 376 -11.48 -19.90 -5.16
N ALA A 377 -12.72 -19.91 -5.65
CA ALA A 377 -13.85 -20.64 -5.06
C ALA A 377 -15.06 -20.56 -6.01
N GLU A 378 -16.04 -21.41 -5.73
CA GLU A 378 -17.35 -21.31 -6.36
C GLU A 378 -18.16 -20.15 -5.75
N VAL A 379 -18.67 -19.28 -6.61
CA VAL A 379 -19.47 -18.11 -6.23
C VAL A 379 -20.94 -18.40 -6.53
N ARG A 380 -21.78 -18.25 -5.52
CA ARG A 380 -23.23 -18.41 -5.64
C ARG A 380 -23.87 -17.07 -5.97
N LEU A 381 -24.52 -17.02 -7.13
CA LEU A 381 -25.17 -15.82 -7.65
C LEU A 381 -26.68 -15.99 -7.51
N ALA A 382 -27.33 -14.95 -6.97
CA ALA A 382 -28.75 -14.93 -6.69
C ALA A 382 -29.47 -13.92 -7.58
N THR A 383 -30.74 -14.22 -7.89
CA THR A 383 -31.59 -13.31 -8.66
C THR A 383 -31.82 -11.98 -7.95
N GLY A 384 -31.84 -10.91 -8.74
CA GLY A 384 -32.07 -9.55 -8.24
C GLY A 384 -30.90 -8.96 -7.46
N GLU A 385 -29.73 -9.60 -7.40
CA GLU A 385 -28.52 -9.01 -6.84
C GLU A 385 -27.60 -8.43 -7.92
N LEU A 386 -26.90 -7.36 -7.56
CA LEU A 386 -25.73 -6.85 -8.28
C LEU A 386 -24.48 -7.37 -7.58
N TYR A 387 -23.39 -7.51 -8.33
CA TYR A 387 -22.10 -7.99 -7.84
C TYR A 387 -20.98 -6.99 -8.07
N ARG A 388 -20.04 -6.96 -7.12
CA ARG A 388 -18.71 -6.35 -7.29
C ARG A 388 -17.64 -7.43 -7.19
N PHE A 389 -16.61 -7.29 -8.00
CA PHE A 389 -15.40 -8.08 -7.87
C PHE A 389 -14.16 -7.18 -7.80
N SER A 390 -13.33 -7.44 -6.80
CA SER A 390 -12.02 -6.79 -6.64
C SER A 390 -10.93 -7.86 -6.67
N ILE A 391 -10.07 -7.79 -7.68
CA ILE A 391 -8.94 -8.72 -7.79
C ILE A 391 -7.89 -8.38 -6.74
N LYS A 392 -7.15 -9.38 -6.28
CA LYS A 392 -5.99 -9.13 -5.39
C LYS A 392 -4.90 -8.40 -6.18
N SER A 393 -4.26 -7.39 -5.59
CA SER A 393 -3.17 -6.63 -6.26
C SER A 393 -1.98 -7.49 -6.68
N THR A 394 -1.75 -8.63 -6.00
CA THR A 394 -0.74 -9.62 -6.36
C THR A 394 -1.18 -10.60 -7.46
N ALA A 395 -2.28 -10.29 -8.15
CA ALA A 395 -2.79 -11.12 -9.24
C ALA A 395 -1.85 -11.10 -10.44
N THR A 396 -1.76 -12.24 -11.10
CA THR A 396 -0.94 -12.49 -12.27
C THR A 396 -1.78 -12.31 -13.53
N GLU A 397 -1.13 -12.27 -14.69
CA GLU A 397 -1.83 -12.27 -15.97
C GLU A 397 -2.77 -13.49 -16.13
N LYS A 398 -2.42 -14.64 -15.54
CA LYS A 398 -3.28 -15.83 -15.50
C LYS A 398 -4.57 -15.58 -14.71
N ASP A 399 -4.50 -14.84 -13.59
CA ASP A 399 -5.69 -14.46 -12.83
C ASP A 399 -6.59 -13.50 -13.62
N VAL A 400 -5.99 -12.56 -14.36
CA VAL A 400 -6.74 -11.62 -15.21
C VAL A 400 -7.39 -12.36 -16.39
N ALA A 401 -6.68 -13.30 -17.00
CA ALA A 401 -7.21 -14.16 -18.06
C ALA A 401 -8.40 -15.01 -17.57
N ALA A 402 -8.33 -15.51 -16.34
CA ALA A 402 -9.40 -16.25 -15.71
C ALA A 402 -10.71 -15.43 -15.53
N LEU A 403 -10.66 -14.09 -15.60
CA LEU A 403 -11.86 -13.26 -15.54
C LEU A 403 -12.76 -13.41 -16.76
N ALA A 404 -12.28 -14.00 -17.87
CA ALA A 404 -13.09 -14.24 -19.06
C ALA A 404 -14.41 -14.98 -18.75
N VAL A 405 -14.40 -15.87 -17.73
CA VAL A 405 -15.59 -16.58 -17.26
C VAL A 405 -16.70 -15.65 -16.76
N LEU A 406 -16.37 -14.42 -16.39
CA LEU A 406 -17.29 -13.39 -15.92
C LEU A 406 -17.88 -12.53 -17.04
N GLY A 407 -17.37 -12.64 -18.28
CA GLY A 407 -17.70 -11.71 -19.36
C GLY A 407 -19.20 -11.61 -19.67
N GLY A 408 -19.94 -12.71 -19.54
CA GLY A 408 -21.39 -12.71 -19.77
C GLY A 408 -22.25 -12.26 -18.58
N LEU A 409 -21.64 -11.98 -17.42
CA LEU A 409 -22.38 -11.77 -16.19
C LEU A 409 -22.99 -10.37 -16.11
N ARG A 410 -24.26 -10.24 -16.52
CA ARG A 410 -24.98 -8.95 -16.55
C ARG A 410 -25.13 -8.28 -15.18
N SER A 411 -25.12 -9.07 -14.11
CA SER A 411 -25.21 -8.57 -12.73
C SER A 411 -23.87 -8.05 -12.19
N LEU A 412 -22.75 -8.25 -12.89
CA LEU A 412 -21.46 -7.69 -12.50
C LEU A 412 -21.42 -6.19 -12.79
N TYR A 413 -21.60 -5.40 -11.72
CA TYR A 413 -21.71 -3.95 -11.77
C TYR A 413 -20.36 -3.25 -11.71
N TYR A 414 -19.40 -3.85 -10.99
CA TYR A 414 -18.14 -3.24 -10.60
C TYR A 414 -16.98 -4.23 -10.72
N LEU A 415 -15.87 -3.78 -11.31
CA LEU A 415 -14.64 -4.53 -11.42
C LEU A 415 -13.44 -3.65 -11.04
N ASN A 416 -12.64 -4.10 -10.07
CA ASN A 416 -11.42 -3.40 -9.69
C ASN A 416 -10.19 -4.29 -9.91
N LEU A 417 -9.30 -3.80 -10.76
CA LEU A 417 -8.03 -4.39 -11.11
C LEU A 417 -6.84 -3.48 -10.74
N SER A 418 -7.05 -2.50 -9.88
CA SER A 418 -6.04 -1.51 -9.52
C SER A 418 -4.83 -2.15 -8.81
N TYR A 419 -3.66 -1.53 -8.96
CA TYR A 419 -2.38 -1.92 -8.37
C TYR A 419 -1.92 -3.32 -8.78
N CYS A 420 -2.38 -3.81 -9.93
CA CYS A 420 -2.08 -5.14 -10.41
C CYS A 420 -1.16 -5.08 -11.63
N SER A 421 0.12 -5.42 -11.43
CA SER A 421 1.11 -5.47 -12.52
C SER A 421 0.81 -6.56 -13.56
N GLY A 422 0.00 -7.56 -13.18
CA GLY A 422 -0.50 -8.60 -14.08
C GLY A 422 -1.57 -8.12 -15.08
N VAL A 423 -2.06 -6.89 -14.96
CA VAL A 423 -3.00 -6.32 -15.94
C VAL A 423 -2.22 -5.72 -17.11
N THR A 424 -2.32 -6.38 -18.26
CA THR A 424 -1.67 -6.02 -19.51
C THR A 424 -2.72 -5.70 -20.58
N ASP A 425 -2.29 -5.23 -21.76
CA ASP A 425 -3.18 -5.07 -22.92
C ASP A 425 -3.87 -6.37 -23.34
N ALA A 426 -3.18 -7.51 -23.18
CA ALA A 426 -3.76 -8.84 -23.39
C ALA A 426 -4.85 -9.14 -22.35
N GLY A 427 -4.64 -8.76 -21.09
CA GLY A 427 -5.66 -8.80 -20.04
C GLY A 427 -6.89 -7.95 -20.35
N LEU A 428 -6.71 -6.72 -20.86
CA LEU A 428 -7.83 -5.85 -21.26
C LEU A 428 -8.65 -6.42 -22.42
N THR A 429 -8.04 -7.24 -23.28
CA THR A 429 -8.78 -7.92 -24.36
C THR A 429 -9.87 -8.85 -23.80
N GLN A 430 -9.66 -9.44 -22.63
CA GLN A 430 -10.65 -10.29 -21.96
C GLN A 430 -11.84 -9.48 -21.44
N LEU A 431 -11.66 -8.18 -21.20
CA LEU A 431 -12.71 -7.31 -20.65
C LEU A 431 -13.75 -6.88 -21.69
N LYS A 432 -13.52 -7.13 -22.99
CA LYS A 432 -14.45 -6.75 -24.08
C LYS A 432 -15.88 -7.24 -23.86
N ASN A 433 -16.03 -8.40 -23.23
CA ASN A 433 -17.33 -9.04 -23.08
C ASN A 433 -18.15 -8.47 -21.91
N PHE A 434 -17.55 -7.67 -21.01
CA PHE A 434 -18.16 -7.11 -19.81
C PHE A 434 -19.10 -5.93 -20.11
N THR A 435 -19.95 -6.10 -21.11
CA THR A 435 -20.80 -5.07 -21.74
C THR A 435 -21.78 -4.36 -20.81
N HIS A 436 -22.06 -4.95 -19.64
CA HIS A 436 -22.97 -4.42 -18.62
C HIS A 436 -22.24 -3.74 -17.45
N LEU A 437 -20.91 -3.78 -17.44
CA LEU A 437 -20.10 -3.21 -16.38
C LEU A 437 -20.32 -1.69 -16.28
N ARG A 438 -20.53 -1.19 -15.06
CA ARG A 438 -20.75 0.23 -14.80
C ARG A 438 -19.52 0.92 -14.26
N GLN A 439 -18.67 0.22 -13.52
CA GLN A 439 -17.47 0.80 -12.92
C GLN A 439 -16.26 -0.11 -13.12
N LEU A 440 -15.19 0.45 -13.68
CA LEU A 440 -13.92 -0.24 -13.93
C LEU A 440 -12.77 0.56 -13.32
N PHE A 441 -11.98 -0.07 -12.46
CA PHE A 441 -10.82 0.56 -11.84
C PHE A 441 -9.53 -0.12 -12.28
N LEU A 442 -8.64 0.65 -12.91
CA LEU A 442 -7.35 0.21 -13.45
C LEU A 442 -6.19 1.05 -12.90
N ARG A 443 -6.36 1.66 -11.71
CA ARG A 443 -5.35 2.56 -11.14
C ARG A 443 -4.02 1.84 -10.98
N ALA A 444 -2.90 2.50 -11.27
CA ALA A 444 -1.56 1.94 -11.05
C ALA A 444 -1.31 0.59 -11.74
N CYS A 445 -1.80 0.45 -12.98
CA CYS A 445 -1.56 -0.72 -13.83
C CYS A 445 -0.45 -0.41 -14.87
N PRO A 446 0.83 -0.72 -14.57
CA PRO A 446 1.99 -0.23 -15.34
C PRO A 446 2.13 -0.82 -16.76
N ASN A 447 1.37 -1.86 -17.07
CA ASN A 447 1.49 -2.63 -18.31
C ASN A 447 0.32 -2.44 -19.28
N ILE A 448 -0.58 -1.50 -18.99
CA ILE A 448 -1.62 -1.05 -19.91
C ILE A 448 -1.08 0.08 -20.76
N THR A 449 -1.22 -0.02 -22.08
CA THR A 449 -0.84 1.01 -23.05
C THR A 449 -2.08 1.55 -23.79
N ASP A 450 -1.88 2.59 -24.60
CA ASP A 450 -2.90 3.13 -25.50
C ASP A 450 -3.56 2.05 -26.37
N ALA A 451 -2.80 1.03 -26.80
CA ALA A 451 -3.32 -0.08 -27.60
C ALA A 451 -4.32 -0.94 -26.80
N GLY A 452 -4.11 -1.06 -25.48
CA GLY A 452 -5.00 -1.77 -24.58
C GLY A 452 -6.36 -1.08 -24.41
N LEU A 453 -6.38 0.25 -24.34
CA LEU A 453 -7.62 1.02 -24.08
C LEU A 453 -8.67 0.88 -25.18
N VAL A 454 -8.26 0.61 -26.42
CA VAL A 454 -9.18 0.35 -27.54
C VAL A 454 -10.14 -0.80 -27.22
N ASN A 455 -9.71 -1.75 -26.40
CA ASN A 455 -10.53 -2.88 -25.98
C ASN A 455 -11.69 -2.49 -25.03
N LEU A 456 -11.70 -1.27 -24.50
CA LEU A 456 -12.75 -0.76 -23.61
C LEU A 456 -13.87 -0.02 -24.36
N TYR A 457 -13.70 0.29 -25.64
CA TYR A 457 -14.68 1.10 -26.40
C TYR A 457 -16.07 0.46 -26.48
N GLY A 458 -16.15 -0.88 -26.41
CA GLY A 458 -17.42 -1.62 -26.40
C GLY A 458 -18.18 -1.58 -25.07
N LEU A 459 -17.58 -1.05 -23.99
CA LEU A 459 -18.19 -1.00 -22.66
C LEU A 459 -19.14 0.21 -22.52
N THR A 460 -20.15 0.27 -23.38
CA THR A 460 -21.04 1.43 -23.53
C THR A 460 -21.87 1.78 -22.29
N HIS A 461 -22.04 0.83 -21.37
CA HIS A 461 -22.72 1.04 -20.08
C HIS A 461 -21.82 1.62 -18.99
N LEU A 462 -20.49 1.68 -19.22
CA LEU A 462 -19.54 2.17 -18.25
C LEU A 462 -19.84 3.64 -17.89
N ARG A 463 -19.80 3.93 -16.59
CA ARG A 463 -20.06 5.24 -15.99
C ARG A 463 -18.86 5.78 -15.23
N THR A 464 -17.98 4.91 -14.77
CA THR A 464 -16.74 5.29 -14.10
C THR A 464 -15.61 4.44 -14.63
N LEU A 465 -14.55 5.11 -15.08
CA LEU A 465 -13.30 4.49 -15.47
C LEU A 465 -12.17 5.21 -14.74
N GLU A 466 -11.44 4.47 -13.93
CA GLU A 466 -10.27 4.98 -13.19
C GLU A 466 -8.99 4.50 -13.87
N LEU A 467 -8.20 5.42 -14.41
CA LEU A 467 -6.97 5.17 -15.16
C LEU A 467 -5.75 5.81 -14.52
N THR A 468 -5.87 6.44 -13.36
CA THR A 468 -4.75 7.17 -12.79
C THR A 468 -3.54 6.26 -12.50
N ASP A 469 -2.35 6.83 -12.55
CA ASP A 469 -1.09 6.13 -12.31
C ASP A 469 -0.81 5.01 -13.35
N CYS A 470 -1.40 5.09 -14.55
CA CYS A 470 -1.07 4.22 -15.68
C CYS A 470 -0.04 4.90 -16.62
N PRO A 471 1.28 4.68 -16.43
CA PRO A 471 2.35 5.49 -17.02
C PRO A 471 2.49 5.38 -18.54
N LYS A 472 1.92 4.34 -19.16
CA LYS A 472 2.00 4.12 -20.62
C LYS A 472 0.74 4.59 -21.35
N LEU A 473 -0.16 5.30 -20.67
CA LEU A 473 -1.34 5.93 -21.28
C LEU A 473 -1.07 7.38 -21.64
N THR A 474 -1.44 7.77 -22.86
CA THR A 474 -1.38 9.16 -23.31
C THR A 474 -2.71 9.87 -23.09
N SER A 475 -2.65 11.20 -22.96
CA SER A 475 -3.87 12.02 -22.92
C SER A 475 -4.73 11.85 -24.17
N ALA A 476 -4.10 11.67 -25.34
CA ALA A 476 -4.80 11.44 -26.59
C ALA A 476 -5.61 10.14 -26.58
N ALA A 477 -5.05 9.06 -26.02
CA ALA A 477 -5.78 7.79 -25.88
C ALA A 477 -6.91 7.90 -24.85
N ILE A 478 -6.69 8.59 -23.73
CA ILE A 478 -7.75 8.85 -22.75
C ILE A 478 -8.89 9.67 -23.36
N ASP A 479 -8.57 10.71 -24.13
CA ASP A 479 -9.56 11.52 -24.86
C ASP A 479 -10.30 10.68 -25.91
N ALA A 480 -9.62 9.72 -26.56
CA ALA A 480 -10.25 8.78 -27.48
C ALA A 480 -11.23 7.84 -26.76
N VAL A 481 -10.87 7.32 -25.58
CA VAL A 481 -11.81 6.58 -24.72
C VAL A 481 -12.99 7.47 -24.31
N GLN A 482 -12.76 8.72 -23.93
CA GLN A 482 -13.82 9.64 -23.54
C GLN A 482 -14.80 9.91 -24.70
N LYS A 483 -14.29 10.02 -25.93
CA LYS A 483 -15.11 10.14 -27.15
C LYS A 483 -15.92 8.86 -27.43
N ALA A 484 -15.32 7.69 -27.25
CA ALA A 484 -16.00 6.40 -27.42
C ALA A 484 -17.05 6.14 -26.33
N LEU A 485 -16.80 6.62 -25.11
CA LEU A 485 -17.63 6.42 -23.91
C LEU A 485 -18.09 7.78 -23.35
N PRO A 486 -18.95 8.54 -24.05
CA PRO A 486 -19.29 9.92 -23.69
C PRO A 486 -20.02 10.05 -22.35
N LYS A 487 -20.68 8.98 -21.88
CA LYS A 487 -21.39 8.92 -20.59
C LYS A 487 -20.50 8.44 -19.43
N CYS A 488 -19.24 8.09 -19.71
CA CYS A 488 -18.31 7.60 -18.69
C CYS A 488 -17.49 8.76 -18.13
N LYS A 489 -17.44 8.89 -16.80
CA LYS A 489 -16.53 9.79 -16.11
C LYS A 489 -15.17 9.11 -15.99
N ILE A 490 -14.19 9.64 -16.71
CA ILE A 490 -12.81 9.16 -16.65
C ILE A 490 -12.02 9.94 -15.60
N GLN A 491 -11.39 9.21 -14.68
CA GLN A 491 -10.40 9.72 -13.74
C GLN A 491 -9.02 9.35 -14.31
N ARG A 492 -8.15 10.35 -14.43
CA ARG A 492 -6.85 10.28 -15.12
C ARG A 492 -5.75 10.74 -14.19
#